data_AF-A0A3Q3L861-F1
#
_entry.id   AF-A0A3Q3L861-F1
#
_cell.length_a   1.000
_cell.length_b   1.000
_cell.length_c   1.000
_cell.angle_alpha   90.00
_cell.angle_beta   90.00
_cell.angle_gamma   90.00
#
_symmetry.space_group_name_H-M   'P 1'
#
loop_
_entity.id
_entity.type
_entity.pdbx_description
1 polymer ?
#
loop_
_entity_poly.entity_id
_entity_poly.type
_entity_poly.pdbx_seq_one_letter_code
_entity_poly.pdbx_strand_id
1 'polypeptide(L)'
;MAEKITLVENDLSCHVCSETFRDPVSLSCNHSFCSSCLQQFWEVAKNKNCPICKRKSSKDFPDVNFTLKGLADVFAGRQKTESSETEKVEVVCGKHPEEPKLFCVDEQRAVCPVCEFSLHHSHKVVPVEQAVSELKEQLESDLKSLQDKRLKSKQVEETYNDMVQHSKKLLLSTEKQIRAERIIIFLLLKDYSHIITNG
;
A
#
# COMPACT_ATOMS: atom_id res chain seq x y z
N MET A 1 6.35 -14.85 -19.00
CA MET A 1 5.07 -15.43 -18.54
C MET A 1 5.22 -16.10 -17.18
N ALA A 2 6.29 -16.87 -16.93
CA ALA A 2 6.58 -17.45 -15.62
C ALA A 2 6.72 -16.42 -14.47
N GLU A 3 7.41 -15.30 -14.68
CA GLU A 3 7.58 -14.25 -13.64
C GLU A 3 6.28 -13.50 -13.28
N LYS A 4 5.28 -13.49 -14.16
CA LYS A 4 3.98 -12.86 -13.87
C LYS A 4 3.07 -13.76 -13.03
N ILE A 5 3.26 -15.07 -13.08
CA ILE A 5 2.47 -16.06 -12.32
C ILE A 5 2.93 -16.10 -10.86
N THR A 6 4.25 -16.01 -10.62
CA THR A 6 4.83 -16.03 -9.26
C THR A 6 4.48 -14.79 -8.42
N LEU A 7 4.24 -13.64 -9.05
CA LEU A 7 3.79 -12.42 -8.37
C LEU A 7 2.35 -12.57 -7.85
N VAL A 8 1.46 -13.20 -8.63
CA VAL A 8 0.06 -13.42 -8.26
C VAL A 8 -0.08 -14.50 -7.18
N GLU A 9 0.80 -15.51 -7.18
CA GLU A 9 0.84 -16.56 -6.16
C GLU A 9 1.04 -16.02 -4.75
N ASN A 10 2.01 -15.12 -4.57
CA ASN A 10 2.28 -14.52 -3.26
C ASN A 10 1.11 -13.68 -2.76
N ASP A 11 0.47 -12.92 -3.65
CA ASP A 11 -0.65 -12.03 -3.33
C ASP A 11 -1.95 -12.79 -3.01
N LEU A 12 -2.06 -14.06 -3.38
CA LEU A 12 -3.23 -14.92 -3.12
C LEU A 12 -2.96 -16.01 -2.07
N SER A 13 -1.82 -15.96 -1.40
CA SER A 13 -1.40 -16.94 -0.40
C SER A 13 -1.61 -16.44 1.04
N CYS A 14 -2.01 -17.33 1.92
CA CYS A 14 -2.12 -17.03 3.34
C CYS A 14 -0.77 -17.17 4.04
N HIS A 15 -0.30 -16.13 4.72
CA HIS A 15 0.97 -16.16 5.47
C HIS A 15 1.01 -17.09 6.70
N VAL A 16 -0.10 -17.76 7.04
CA VAL A 16 -0.15 -18.71 8.17
C VAL A 16 -0.02 -20.15 7.66
N CYS A 17 -0.84 -20.56 6.68
CA CYS A 17 -0.76 -21.92 6.13
C CYS A 17 0.11 -22.02 4.87
N SER A 18 0.53 -20.90 4.29
CA SER A 18 1.22 -20.81 2.99
C SER A 18 0.45 -21.40 1.81
N GLU A 19 -0.85 -21.67 1.98
CA GLU A 19 -1.75 -22.11 0.91
C GLU A 19 -2.51 -20.92 0.32
N THR A 20 -3.04 -21.10 -0.90
CA THR A 20 -4.00 -20.17 -1.49
C THR A 20 -5.21 -19.97 -0.57
N PHE A 21 -5.60 -18.71 -0.34
CA PHE A 21 -6.63 -18.34 0.63
C PHE A 21 -7.89 -19.21 0.53
N ARG A 22 -8.43 -19.66 1.68
CA ARG A 22 -9.77 -20.24 1.83
C ARG A 22 -10.56 -19.36 2.76
N ASP A 23 -11.69 -18.84 2.27
CA ASP A 23 -12.51 -17.86 2.99
C ASP A 23 -11.65 -16.73 3.60
N PRO A 24 -10.90 -15.98 2.77
CA PRO A 24 -9.99 -14.95 3.25
C PRO A 24 -10.74 -13.87 4.04
N VAL A 25 -10.18 -13.47 5.18
CA VAL A 25 -10.64 -12.35 5.98
C VAL A 25 -9.56 -11.28 6.05
N SER A 26 -9.95 -10.02 5.99
CA SER A 26 -9.02 -8.88 6.00
C SER A 26 -9.13 -8.10 7.31
N LEU A 27 -7.99 -7.86 7.96
CA LEU A 27 -7.91 -7.02 9.14
C LEU A 27 -7.82 -5.53 8.79
N SER A 28 -8.05 -4.65 9.76
CA SER A 28 -7.88 -3.19 9.61
C SER A 28 -6.44 -2.75 9.29
N CYS A 29 -5.46 -3.64 9.44
CA CYS A 29 -4.10 -3.43 8.96
C CYS A 29 -3.87 -3.89 7.51
N ASN A 30 -4.93 -4.23 6.77
CA ASN A 30 -4.93 -4.73 5.39
C ASN A 30 -4.20 -6.07 5.15
N HIS A 31 -3.81 -6.77 6.21
CA HIS A 31 -3.32 -8.13 6.09
C HIS A 31 -4.47 -9.11 6.04
N SER A 32 -4.38 -10.08 5.13
CA SER A 32 -5.41 -11.08 4.89
C SER A 32 -4.93 -12.47 5.27
N PHE A 33 -5.86 -13.29 5.77
CA PHE A 33 -5.62 -14.65 6.25
C PHE A 33 -6.81 -15.53 5.89
N CYS A 34 -6.65 -16.84 5.79
CA CYS A 34 -7.82 -17.73 5.82
C CYS A 34 -8.56 -17.52 7.15
N SER A 35 -9.90 -17.49 7.12
CA SER A 35 -10.72 -17.31 8.31
C SER A 35 -10.33 -18.28 9.44
N SER A 36 -10.18 -19.56 9.09
CA SER A 36 -9.76 -20.62 10.02
C SER A 36 -8.35 -20.40 10.59
N CYS A 37 -7.39 -19.99 9.75
CA CYS A 37 -6.01 -19.72 10.19
C CYS A 37 -5.94 -18.55 11.18
N LEU A 38 -6.70 -17.48 10.92
CA LEU A 38 -6.75 -16.34 11.82
C LEU A 38 -7.42 -16.70 13.15
N GLN A 39 -8.53 -17.42 13.09
CA GLN A 39 -9.26 -17.87 14.28
C GLN A 39 -8.37 -18.75 15.17
N GLN A 40 -7.72 -19.77 14.59
CA GLN A 40 -6.82 -20.65 15.32
C GLN A 40 -5.65 -19.87 15.96
N PHE A 41 -5.07 -18.92 15.22
CA PHE A 41 -4.03 -18.06 15.76
C PHE A 41 -4.51 -17.25 16.98
N TRP A 42 -5.70 -16.64 16.91
CA TRP A 42 -6.27 -15.88 18.03
C TRP A 42 -6.59 -16.74 19.24
N GLU A 43 -7.05 -17.98 19.02
CA GLU A 43 -7.33 -18.94 20.09
C GLU A 43 -6.06 -19.36 20.84
N VAL A 44 -4.95 -19.55 20.12
CA VAL A 44 -3.63 -19.90 20.70
C VAL A 44 -2.99 -18.69 21.37
N ALA A 45 -2.93 -17.55 20.67
CA ALA A 45 -2.27 -16.35 21.16
C ALA A 45 -3.04 -15.64 22.29
N LYS A 46 -4.31 -16.02 22.53
CA LYS A 46 -5.23 -15.39 23.49
C LYS A 46 -5.34 -13.88 23.31
N ASN A 47 -5.17 -13.40 22.07
CA ASN A 47 -5.32 -12.00 21.70
C ASN A 47 -5.77 -11.90 20.23
N LYS A 48 -6.37 -10.76 19.86
CA LYS A 48 -6.91 -10.51 18.52
C LYS A 48 -5.95 -9.70 17.66
N ASN A 49 -4.66 -9.99 17.73
CA ASN A 49 -3.65 -9.25 16.97
C ASN A 49 -3.42 -9.86 15.59
N CYS A 50 -2.98 -9.03 14.66
CA CYS A 50 -2.52 -9.46 13.35
C CYS A 50 -1.28 -10.38 13.49
N PRO A 51 -1.28 -11.58 12.89
CA PRO A 51 -0.11 -12.47 12.88
C PRO A 51 1.19 -11.81 12.39
N ILE A 52 1.09 -10.86 11.46
CA ILE A 52 2.24 -10.22 10.78
C ILE A 52 2.71 -8.98 11.55
N CYS A 53 1.87 -7.93 11.60
CA CYS A 53 2.27 -6.64 12.14
C CYS A 53 1.93 -6.44 13.63
N LYS A 54 1.31 -7.45 14.28
CA LYS A 54 0.88 -7.43 15.69
C LYS A 54 -0.13 -6.33 16.07
N ARG A 55 -0.63 -5.55 15.11
CA ARG A 55 -1.71 -4.57 15.34
C ARG A 55 -2.98 -5.29 15.81
N LYS A 56 -3.64 -4.75 16.83
CA LYS A 56 -4.93 -5.26 17.33
C LYS A 56 -6.03 -5.08 16.29
N SER A 57 -6.82 -6.13 16.07
CA SER A 57 -8.01 -6.08 15.22
C SER A 57 -9.05 -5.13 15.81
N SER A 58 -9.74 -4.40 14.93
CA SER A 58 -10.90 -3.58 15.30
C SER A 58 -12.20 -4.38 15.38
N LYS A 59 -12.26 -5.56 14.74
CA LYS A 59 -13.41 -6.45 14.71
C LYS A 59 -13.10 -7.76 15.44
N ASP A 60 -14.09 -8.26 16.16
CA ASP A 60 -14.04 -9.55 16.83
C ASP A 60 -14.19 -10.72 15.85
N PHE A 61 -14.95 -10.50 14.77
CA PHE A 61 -15.20 -11.44 13.68
C PHE A 61 -15.06 -10.66 12.36
N PRO A 62 -13.88 -10.67 11.73
CA PRO A 62 -13.70 -10.06 10.43
C PRO A 62 -14.52 -10.80 9.37
N ASP A 63 -15.20 -10.04 8.49
CA ASP A 63 -16.01 -10.59 7.42
C ASP A 63 -15.13 -11.19 6.30
N VAL A 64 -15.67 -12.19 5.60
CA VAL A 64 -14.99 -12.78 4.44
C VAL A 64 -14.89 -11.75 3.32
N ASN A 65 -13.69 -11.60 2.78
CA ASN A 65 -13.41 -10.80 1.60
C ASN A 65 -13.77 -11.62 0.35
N PHE A 66 -15.02 -11.51 -0.10
CA PHE A 66 -15.53 -12.25 -1.26
C PHE A 66 -14.76 -11.98 -2.56
N THR A 67 -14.24 -10.77 -2.74
CA THR A 67 -13.40 -10.45 -3.90
C THR A 67 -12.10 -11.25 -3.87
N LEU A 68 -11.40 -11.26 -2.74
CA LEU A 68 -10.18 -12.04 -2.57
C LEU A 68 -10.45 -13.55 -2.64
N LYS A 69 -11.60 -14.00 -2.12
CA LYS A 69 -12.07 -15.38 -2.24
C LYS A 69 -12.23 -15.78 -3.71
N GLY A 70 -12.95 -14.99 -4.50
CA GLY A 70 -13.17 -15.26 -5.92
C GLY A 70 -11.87 -15.37 -6.70
N LEU A 71 -10.92 -14.46 -6.46
CA LEU A 71 -9.59 -14.52 -7.08
C LEU A 71 -8.81 -15.76 -6.64
N ALA A 72 -8.81 -16.07 -5.34
CA ALA A 72 -8.15 -17.25 -4.78
C ALA A 72 -8.75 -18.56 -5.30
N ASP A 73 -10.06 -18.62 -5.54
CA ASP A 73 -10.75 -19.80 -6.04
C ASP A 73 -10.53 -20.01 -7.54
N VAL A 74 -10.48 -18.93 -8.33
CA VAL A 74 -10.04 -18.98 -9.73
C VAL A 74 -8.61 -19.50 -9.81
N PHE A 75 -7.71 -18.95 -8.98
CA PHE A 75 -6.30 -19.33 -8.96
C PHE A 75 -6.09 -20.79 -8.53
N ALA A 76 -6.82 -21.24 -7.50
CA ALA A 76 -6.72 -22.61 -7.01
C ALA A 76 -7.50 -23.65 -7.86
N GLY A 77 -8.13 -23.23 -8.97
CA GLY A 77 -8.97 -24.12 -9.79
C GLY A 77 -10.17 -24.68 -9.04
N ARG A 78 -10.68 -23.96 -8.02
CA ARG A 78 -11.80 -24.39 -7.16
C ARG A 78 -13.17 -24.02 -7.72
N GLN A 79 -13.25 -23.48 -8.94
CA GLN A 79 -14.53 -23.26 -9.61
C GLN A 79 -15.22 -24.59 -9.89
N LYS A 80 -16.43 -24.77 -9.36
CA LYS A 80 -17.35 -25.80 -9.85
C LYS A 80 -17.80 -25.38 -11.25
N THR A 81 -17.58 -26.23 -12.24
CA THR A 81 -18.22 -26.12 -13.55
C THR A 81 -19.70 -26.46 -13.41
N GLU A 82 -20.52 -25.50 -13.00
CA GLU A 82 -21.96 -25.51 -13.22
C GLU A 82 -22.38 -24.15 -13.75
N SER A 83 -22.86 -24.19 -14.99
CA SER A 83 -23.79 -23.28 -15.66
C SER A 83 -24.18 -21.99 -14.92
N SER A 84 -23.81 -20.86 -15.51
CA SER A 84 -24.74 -19.77 -15.85
C SER A 84 -25.99 -19.61 -14.99
N GLU A 85 -25.86 -19.28 -13.72
CA GLU A 85 -26.69 -18.29 -13.04
C GLU A 85 -25.78 -17.60 -12.04
N THR A 86 -25.71 -16.28 -12.11
CA THR A 86 -25.24 -15.46 -11.00
C THR A 86 -26.00 -15.92 -9.75
N GLU A 87 -25.34 -16.60 -8.81
CA GLU A 87 -25.81 -16.60 -7.43
C GLU A 87 -25.87 -15.12 -7.03
N LYS A 88 -27.05 -14.52 -7.16
CA LYS A 88 -27.34 -13.23 -6.57
C LYS A 88 -27.18 -13.46 -5.08
N VAL A 89 -26.00 -13.12 -4.55
CA VAL A 89 -25.85 -12.91 -3.12
C VAL A 89 -26.85 -11.82 -2.79
N GLU A 90 -27.99 -12.19 -2.22
CA GLU A 90 -29.01 -11.23 -1.80
C GLU A 90 -28.43 -10.39 -0.67
N VAL A 91 -27.91 -9.23 -1.02
CA VAL A 91 -27.43 -8.25 -0.05
C VAL A 91 -28.67 -7.56 0.51
N VAL A 92 -29.12 -7.99 1.69
CA VAL A 92 -30.25 -7.38 2.40
C VAL A 92 -29.77 -6.41 3.47
N CYS A 93 -30.59 -5.40 3.78
CA CYS A 93 -30.30 -4.51 4.89
C CYS A 93 -30.31 -5.30 6.21
N GLY A 94 -29.35 -5.02 7.11
CA GLY A 94 -29.29 -5.70 8.42
C GLY A 94 -30.49 -5.43 9.35
N LYS A 95 -31.38 -4.50 9.00
CA LYS A 95 -32.59 -4.16 9.76
C LYS A 95 -33.89 -4.40 8.99
N HIS A 96 -33.83 -4.49 7.66
CA HIS A 96 -35.02 -4.52 6.81
C HIS A 96 -34.84 -5.54 5.68
N PRO A 97 -35.92 -6.17 5.20
CA PRO A 97 -35.83 -7.17 4.13
C PRO A 97 -35.46 -6.57 2.76
N GLU A 98 -35.44 -5.24 2.62
CA GLU A 98 -35.10 -4.58 1.36
C GLU A 98 -33.60 -4.52 1.08
N GLU A 99 -33.26 -4.69 -0.20
CA GLU A 99 -31.92 -4.50 -0.73
C GLU A 99 -31.48 -3.01 -0.65
N PRO A 100 -30.26 -2.72 -0.16
CA PRO A 100 -29.73 -1.38 -0.12
C PRO A 100 -29.25 -0.91 -1.50
N LYS A 101 -30.16 -0.30 -2.26
CA LYS A 101 -29.90 0.28 -3.60
C LYS A 101 -29.44 1.74 -3.56
N LEU A 102 -29.36 2.31 -2.37
CA LEU A 102 -28.99 3.71 -2.16
C LEU A 102 -27.69 3.80 -1.36
N PHE A 103 -27.01 4.93 -1.46
CA PHE A 103 -25.77 5.22 -0.76
C PHE A 103 -25.89 6.56 -0.04
N CYS A 104 -25.70 6.56 1.27
CA CYS A 104 -25.62 7.77 2.07
C CYS A 104 -24.20 8.33 1.97
N VAL A 105 -24.04 9.48 1.33
CA VAL A 105 -22.73 10.13 1.13
C VAL A 105 -22.14 10.59 2.46
N ASP A 106 -22.97 11.12 3.35
CA ASP A 106 -22.50 11.68 4.63
C ASP A 106 -21.95 10.62 5.58
N GLU A 107 -22.53 9.42 5.56
CA GLU A 107 -22.13 8.29 6.41
C GLU A 107 -21.30 7.23 5.67
N GLN A 108 -21.06 7.43 4.37
CA GLN A 108 -20.33 6.52 3.49
C GLN A 108 -20.77 5.05 3.56
N ARG A 109 -22.08 4.80 3.51
CA ARG A 109 -22.62 3.43 3.56
C ARG A 109 -23.84 3.24 2.66
N ALA A 110 -24.01 2.00 2.20
CA ALA A 110 -25.22 1.59 1.49
C ALA A 110 -26.43 1.55 2.45
N VAL A 111 -27.56 2.06 2.00
CA VAL A 111 -28.82 2.17 2.75
C VAL A 111 -29.97 1.65 1.89
N CYS A 112 -30.97 1.03 2.53
CA CYS A 112 -32.20 0.64 1.85
C CYS A 112 -33.22 1.79 1.85
N PRO A 113 -34.26 1.73 0.99
CA PRO A 113 -35.28 2.78 0.90
C PRO A 113 -36.01 3.05 2.23
N VAL A 114 -36.15 2.04 3.10
CA VAL A 114 -36.76 2.20 4.42
C VAL A 114 -35.86 2.99 5.37
N CYS A 115 -34.55 2.74 5.34
CA CYS A 115 -33.56 3.49 6.11
C CYS A 115 -33.46 4.95 5.65
N GLU A 116 -33.57 5.20 4.33
CA GLU A 116 -33.59 6.54 3.77
C GLU A 116 -34.68 7.39 4.44
N PHE A 117 -35.91 6.90 4.42
CA PHE A 117 -37.07 7.61 4.95
C PHE A 117 -37.01 7.82 6.47
N SER A 118 -36.57 6.82 7.22
CA SER A 118 -36.67 6.83 8.69
C SER A 118 -35.46 7.45 9.40
N LEU A 119 -34.24 7.27 8.87
CA LEU A 119 -32.99 7.58 9.57
C LEU A 119 -32.09 8.55 8.81
N HIS A 120 -32.26 8.71 7.49
CA HIS A 120 -31.37 9.49 6.63
C HIS A 120 -32.07 10.62 5.86
N HIS A 121 -33.25 11.06 6.31
CA HIS A 121 -34.05 12.10 5.63
C HIS A 121 -33.34 13.45 5.47
N SER A 122 -32.36 13.75 6.33
CA SER A 122 -31.54 14.97 6.27
C SER A 122 -30.17 14.76 5.65
N HIS A 123 -29.84 13.53 5.22
CA HIS A 123 -28.55 13.19 4.63
C HIS A 123 -28.62 13.19 3.11
N LYS A 124 -27.49 13.45 2.47
CA LYS A 124 -27.36 13.31 1.02
C LYS A 124 -27.31 11.82 0.67
N VAL A 125 -28.38 11.34 0.06
CA VAL A 125 -28.52 9.96 -0.42
C VAL A 125 -28.57 9.96 -1.95
N VAL A 126 -27.83 9.06 -2.58
CA VAL A 126 -27.75 8.90 -4.05
C VAL A 126 -27.88 7.42 -4.41
N PRO A 127 -28.22 7.07 -5.67
CA PRO A 127 -28.16 5.68 -6.13
C PRO A 127 -26.77 5.08 -5.97
N VAL A 128 -26.69 3.78 -5.64
CA VAL A 128 -25.40 3.09 -5.46
C VAL A 128 -24.56 3.15 -6.73
N GLU A 129 -25.18 3.02 -7.91
CA GLU A 129 -24.48 3.06 -9.19
C GLU A 129 -23.77 4.40 -9.42
N GLN A 130 -24.43 5.50 -9.02
CA GLN A 130 -23.84 6.83 -9.08
C GLN A 130 -22.65 6.94 -8.12
N ALA A 131 -22.83 6.54 -6.86
CA ALA A 131 -21.76 6.58 -5.87
C ALA A 131 -20.55 5.74 -6.30
N VAL A 132 -20.79 4.55 -6.88
CA VAL A 132 -19.73 3.68 -7.40
C VAL A 132 -18.95 4.36 -8.52
N SER A 133 -19.62 5.02 -9.47
CA SER A 133 -18.96 5.75 -10.56
C SER A 133 -18.09 6.88 -10.01
N GLU A 134 -18.64 7.73 -9.15
CA GLU A 134 -17.94 8.87 -8.55
C GLU A 134 -16.74 8.42 -7.69
N LEU A 135 -16.92 7.40 -6.84
CA LEU A 135 -15.86 6.87 -5.99
C LEU A 135 -14.74 6.23 -6.82
N LYS A 136 -15.08 5.57 -7.93
CA LYS A 136 -14.10 4.97 -8.83
C LYS A 136 -13.26 6.05 -9.52
N GLU A 137 -13.90 7.08 -10.07
CA GLU A 137 -13.19 8.22 -10.68
C GLU A 137 -12.27 8.93 -9.68
N GLN A 138 -12.77 9.16 -8.47
CA GLN A 138 -11.97 9.74 -7.39
C GLN A 138 -10.76 8.88 -7.05
N LEU A 139 -10.96 7.55 -6.91
CA LEU A 139 -9.88 6.61 -6.62
C LEU A 139 -8.83 6.57 -7.74
N GLU A 140 -9.25 6.57 -9.01
CA GLU A 140 -8.34 6.61 -10.16
C GLU A 140 -7.52 7.89 -10.19
N SER A 141 -8.14 9.04 -9.93
CA SER A 141 -7.47 10.34 -9.81
C SER A 141 -6.45 10.35 -8.67
N ASP A 142 -6.84 9.87 -7.49
CA ASP A 142 -5.97 9.84 -6.32
C ASP A 142 -4.78 8.88 -6.52
N LEU A 143 -5.03 7.71 -7.12
CA LEU A 143 -3.97 6.76 -7.47
C LEU A 143 -2.96 7.39 -8.43
N LYS A 144 -3.41 8.09 -9.47
CA LYS A 144 -2.54 8.78 -10.41
C LYS A 144 -1.72 9.88 -9.73
N SER A 145 -2.36 10.69 -8.89
CA SER A 145 -1.67 11.73 -8.10
C SER A 145 -0.58 11.16 -7.19
N LEU A 146 -0.87 10.04 -6.52
CA LEU A 146 0.10 9.36 -5.66
C LEU A 146 1.27 8.76 -6.44
N GLN A 147 1.00 8.18 -7.61
CA GLN A 147 2.04 7.68 -8.51
C GLN A 147 2.96 8.81 -9.00
N ASP A 148 2.39 9.95 -9.41
CA ASP A 148 3.16 11.12 -9.84
C ASP A 148 4.03 11.67 -8.70
N LYS A 149 3.48 11.78 -7.48
CA LYS A 149 4.24 12.21 -6.30
C LYS A 149 5.39 11.25 -6.00
N ARG A 150 5.16 9.93 -6.11
CA ARG A 150 6.20 8.91 -5.91
C ARG A 150 7.34 9.08 -6.92
N LEU A 151 7.01 9.28 -8.20
CA LEU A 151 8.02 9.49 -9.25
C LEU A 151 8.84 10.77 -9.00
N LYS A 152 8.19 11.88 -8.67
CA LYS A 152 8.87 13.14 -8.33
C LYS A 152 9.79 12.98 -7.12
N SER A 153 9.34 12.27 -6.07
CA SER A 153 10.17 12.01 -4.90
C SER A 153 11.42 11.20 -5.25
N LYS A 154 11.29 10.19 -6.12
CA LYS A 154 12.43 9.38 -6.58
C LYS A 154 13.42 10.22 -7.39
N GLN A 155 12.93 11.11 -8.25
CA GLN A 155 13.78 12.03 -9.01
C GLN A 155 14.56 12.99 -8.10
N VAL A 156 13.92 13.51 -7.04
CA VAL A 156 14.59 14.35 -6.03
C VAL A 156 15.67 13.56 -5.28
N GLU A 157 15.40 12.30 -4.94
CA GLU A 157 16.39 11.42 -4.30
C GLU A 157 17.60 11.16 -5.20
N GLU A 158 17.39 10.86 -6.48
CA GLU A 158 18.45 10.64 -7.47
C GLU A 158 19.31 11.90 -7.64
N THR A 159 18.69 13.06 -7.85
CA THR A 159 19.42 14.34 -8.00
C THR A 159 20.19 14.74 -6.74
N TYR A 160 19.63 14.48 -5.55
CA TYR A 160 20.33 14.70 -4.28
C TYR A 160 21.56 13.80 -4.17
N ASN A 161 21.44 12.52 -4.51
CA ASN A 161 22.56 11.59 -4.49
C ASN A 161 23.67 12.01 -5.46
N ASP A 162 23.33 12.44 -6.67
CA ASP A 162 24.29 12.97 -7.64
C ASP A 162 25.03 14.19 -7.09
N MET A 163 24.30 15.12 -6.47
CA MET A 163 24.88 16.31 -5.83
C MET A 163 25.86 15.93 -4.72
N VAL A 164 25.52 14.95 -3.89
CA VAL A 164 26.40 14.44 -2.81
C VAL A 164 27.68 13.85 -3.40
N GLN A 165 27.59 13.06 -4.47
CA GLN A 165 28.78 12.50 -5.13
C GLN A 165 29.65 13.60 -5.75
N HIS A 166 29.03 14.55 -6.44
CA HIS A 166 29.73 15.70 -7.01
C HIS A 166 30.46 16.51 -5.94
N SER A 167 29.79 16.83 -4.84
CA SER A 167 30.36 17.56 -3.69
C SER A 167 31.57 16.84 -3.10
N LYS A 168 31.49 15.51 -2.91
CA LYS A 168 32.64 14.71 -2.44
C LYS A 168 33.83 14.78 -3.40
N LYS A 169 33.60 14.68 -4.70
CA LYS A 169 34.67 14.78 -5.71
C LYS A 169 35.32 16.16 -5.70
N LEU A 170 34.50 17.21 -5.59
CA LEU A 170 34.98 18.59 -5.51
C LEU A 170 35.84 18.81 -4.26
N LEU A 171 35.42 18.31 -3.10
CA LEU A 171 36.21 18.38 -1.86
C LEU A 171 37.59 17.74 -2.03
N LEU A 172 37.65 16.50 -2.53
CA LEU A 172 38.92 15.79 -2.74
C LEU A 172 39.83 16.51 -3.74
N SER A 173 39.27 17.07 -4.82
CA SER A 173 40.04 17.81 -5.82
C SER A 173 40.60 19.11 -5.23
N THR A 174 39.76 19.85 -4.49
CA THR A 174 40.15 21.12 -3.86
C THR A 174 41.21 20.89 -2.80
N GLU A 175 41.07 19.84 -1.99
CA GLU A 175 42.07 19.47 -0.99
C GLU A 175 43.43 19.15 -1.63
N LYS A 176 43.43 18.39 -2.74
CA LYS A 176 44.66 18.10 -3.50
C LYS A 176 45.32 19.37 -4.02
N GLN A 177 44.53 20.30 -4.54
CA GLN A 177 45.03 21.56 -5.06
C GLN A 177 45.66 22.42 -3.95
N ILE A 178 44.97 22.57 -2.81
CA ILE A 178 45.50 23.28 -1.64
C ILE A 178 46.82 22.65 -1.16
N ARG A 179 46.90 21.32 -1.10
CA ARG A 179 48.15 20.62 -0.71
C ARG A 179 49.29 20.89 -1.69
N ALA A 180 49.02 20.87 -3.00
CA ALA A 180 50.02 21.15 -4.03
C ALA A 180 50.53 22.60 -3.94
N GLU A 181 49.64 23.57 -3.83
CA GLU A 181 49.98 24.98 -3.66
C GLU A 181 50.81 25.22 -2.39
N ARG A 182 50.47 24.56 -1.29
CA ARG A 182 51.25 24.61 -0.05
C ARG A 182 52.69 24.11 -0.24
N ILE A 183 52.89 23.04 -1.00
CA ILE A 183 54.22 22.49 -1.31
C ILE A 183 55.01 23.50 -2.16
N ILE A 184 54.39 24.07 -3.18
CA ILE A 184 55.03 25.07 -4.05
C ILE A 184 55.50 26.28 -3.23
N ILE A 185 54.63 26.82 -2.37
CA ILE A 185 54.98 27.95 -1.48
C ILE A 185 56.16 27.59 -0.58
N PHE A 186 56.15 26.39 0.02
CA PHE A 186 57.23 25.95 0.90
C PHE A 186 58.59 25.87 0.18
N LEU A 187 58.61 25.35 -1.06
CA LEU A 187 59.83 25.28 -1.88
C LEU A 187 60.37 26.68 -2.22
N LEU A 188 59.50 27.59 -2.66
CA LEU A 188 59.87 28.97 -2.98
C LEU A 188 60.46 29.71 -1.78
N LEU A 189 59.87 29.52 -0.58
CA LEU A 189 60.38 30.12 0.65
C LEU A 189 61.77 29.57 1.03
N LYS A 190 62.00 28.26 0.85
CA LYS A 190 63.30 27.63 1.09
C LYS A 190 64.36 28.19 0.15
N ASP A 191 64.05 28.30 -1.15
CA ASP A 191 64.97 28.84 -2.15
C ASP A 191 65.31 30.31 -1.85
N TYR A 192 64.30 31.12 -1.49
CA TYR A 192 64.50 32.51 -1.09
C TYR A 192 65.39 32.64 0.15
N SER A 193 65.19 31.77 1.15
CA SER A 193 66.04 31.76 2.36
C SER A 193 67.48 31.42 2.05
N HIS A 194 67.72 30.45 1.15
CA HIS A 194 69.06 30.05 0.74
C HIS A 194 69.80 31.17 -0.01
N ILE A 195 69.08 31.94 -0.82
CA ILE A 195 69.62 33.11 -1.53
C ILE A 195 70.05 34.19 -0.54
N ILE A 196 69.24 34.48 0.48
CA ILE A 196 69.57 35.50 1.50
C ILE A 196 70.75 35.09 2.38
N THR A 197 70.90 33.80 2.70
CA THR A 197 71.97 33.34 3.61
C THR A 197 73.33 33.16 2.93
N ASN A 198 73.36 33.00 1.60
CA ASN A 198 74.58 32.69 0.83
C ASN A 198 75.00 33.78 -0.16
N GLY A 199 74.28 34.91 -0.24
CA GLY A 199 74.63 36.09 -1.03
C GLY A 199 75.10 37.23 -0.14
#